data_AF-A0A2T7PL61-F1
#
_entry.id   AF-A0A2T7PL61-F1
#
_cell.length_a   1.000
_cell.length_b   1.000
_cell.length_c   1.000
_cell.angle_alpha   90.00
_cell.angle_beta   90.00
_cell.angle_gamma   90.00
#
_symmetry.space_group_name_H-M   'P 1'
#
loop_
_entity.id
_entity.type
_entity.pdbx_description
1 polymer ?
#
loop_
_entity_poly.entity_id
_entity_poly.type
_entity_poly.pdbx_seq_one_letter_code
_entity_poly.pdbx_strand_id
1 'polypeptide(L)' 'MLLADSTMNIYHNQRKPCTTMMVRPQPRLQGLRCRHSLRSDLRAPINIAVLQLREVARELHKLERKWWYDKGECGQNIK' A
#
# COMPACT_ATOMS: atom_id res chain seq x y z
N MET A 1 -15.60 11.57 12.20
CA MET A 1 -14.22 11.68 11.70
C MET A 1 -13.56 10.31 11.77
N LEU A 2 -13.43 9.61 10.64
CA LEU A 2 -12.77 8.30 10.60
C LEU A 2 -11.26 8.49 10.48
N LEU A 3 -10.51 8.02 11.48
CA LEU A 3 -9.05 7.93 11.43
C LEU A 3 -8.66 6.56 10.83
N ALA A 4 -8.87 6.42 9.53
CA ALA A 4 -8.37 5.28 8.75
C ALA A 4 -6.87 5.46 8.46
N ASP A 5 -6.17 4.35 8.23
CA ASP A 5 -4.77 4.39 7.77
C ASP A 5 -4.69 4.97 6.36
N SER A 6 -3.61 5.70 6.03
CA SER A 6 -3.50 6.44 4.75
C SER A 6 -3.63 5.53 3.53
N THR A 7 -3.04 4.34 3.58
CA THR A 7 -3.11 3.30 2.54
C THR A 7 -4.54 2.81 2.27
N MET A 8 -5.35 2.67 3.32
CA MET A 8 -6.76 2.28 3.23
C MET A 8 -7.62 3.44 2.73
N ASN A 9 -7.32 4.67 3.16
CA ASN A 9 -8.02 5.86 2.67
C ASN A 9 -7.83 6.03 1.16
N ILE A 10 -6.60 5.89 0.64
CA ILE A 10 -6.31 5.93 -0.81
C ILE A 10 -7.08 4.85 -1.56
N TYR A 11 -7.17 3.63 -1.01
CA TYR A 11 -7.92 2.52 -1.60
C TYR A 11 -9.43 2.81 -1.66
N HIS A 12 -10.03 3.26 -0.56
CA HIS A 12 -11.46 3.58 -0.49
C HIS A 12 -11.86 4.74 -1.41
N ASN A 13 -11.00 5.76 -1.56
CA ASN A 13 -11.22 6.88 -2.48
C ASN A 13 -11.37 6.45 -3.95
N GLN A 14 -10.88 5.26 -4.33
CA GLN A 14 -10.97 4.72 -5.68
C GLN A 14 -12.06 3.67 -5.88
N ARG A 15 -12.96 3.50 -4.90
CA ARG A 15 -14.14 2.63 -4.98
C ARG A 15 -15.40 3.48 -5.10
N LYS A 16 -16.41 3.01 -5.85
CA LYS A 16 -17.71 3.69 -5.94
C LYS A 16 -18.34 3.80 -4.53
N PRO A 17 -18.99 4.92 -4.17
CA PRO A 17 -19.43 6.02 -5.04
C PRO A 17 -18.43 7.16 -5.29
N CYS A 18 -17.12 6.99 -5.06
CA CYS A 18 -16.07 8.00 -5.37
C CYS A 18 -16.25 9.34 -4.63
N THR A 19 -16.94 9.35 -3.49
CA THR A 19 -17.28 10.57 -2.72
C THR A 19 -16.25 10.94 -1.65
N THR A 20 -15.20 10.14 -1.46
CA THR A 20 -14.17 10.35 -0.42
C THR A 20 -12.85 10.81 -1.04
N MET A 21 -12.14 11.70 -0.33
CA MET A 21 -10.80 12.16 -0.70
C MET A 21 -9.90 12.31 0.51
N MET A 22 -8.58 12.25 0.30
CA MET A 22 -7.59 12.45 1.36
C MET A 22 -7.34 13.94 1.60
N VAL A 23 -7.88 14.47 2.71
CA VAL A 23 -7.83 15.92 3.02
C VAL A 23 -6.50 16.35 3.65
N ARG A 24 -5.83 15.49 4.43
CA ARG A 24 -4.50 15.78 5.00
C ARG A 24 -3.60 14.54 5.07
N PRO A 25 -2.26 14.70 4.97
CA PRO A 25 -1.28 13.67 5.29
C PRO A 25 -1.47 13.11 6.72
N GLN A 26 -1.14 11.84 6.89
CA GLN A 26 -1.21 11.18 8.20
C GLN A 26 -0.10 11.73 9.11
N PRO A 27 -0.38 12.08 10.38
CA PRO A 27 0.59 12.73 11.27
C PRO A 27 1.71 11.79 11.76
N ARG A 28 1.66 10.50 11.39
CA ARG A 28 2.69 9.49 11.72
C ARG A 28 2.96 8.64 10.50
N LEU A 29 4.23 8.52 10.11
CA LEU A 29 4.68 7.57 9.11
C LEU A 29 4.69 6.17 9.73
N GLN A 30 3.77 5.30 9.29
CA GLN A 30 3.69 3.90 9.73
C GLN A 30 4.03 3.00 8.54
N GLY A 31 4.82 1.95 8.78
CA GLY A 31 5.25 1.01 7.74
C GLY A 31 4.86 -0.42 8.08
N LEU A 32 4.22 -1.11 7.12
CA LEU A 32 3.89 -2.52 7.23
C LEU A 32 5.17 -3.38 7.19
N ARG A 33 5.17 -4.50 7.93
CA ARG A 33 6.30 -5.43 8.03
C ARG A 33 5.82 -6.88 8.00
N CYS A 34 6.53 -7.74 7.30
CA CYS A 34 6.34 -9.19 7.38
C CYS A 34 6.67 -9.67 8.80
N ARG A 35 5.77 -10.44 9.43
CA ARG A 35 6.02 -11.12 10.70
C ARG A 35 6.26 -12.60 10.45
N HIS A 36 7.27 -13.14 11.12
CA HIS A 36 7.59 -14.57 11.18
C HIS A 36 7.80 -14.96 12.65
N SER A 37 7.87 -16.25 12.97
CA SER A 37 8.10 -16.70 14.35
C SER A 37 9.52 -16.36 14.83
N LEU A 38 9.67 -15.98 16.10
CA LEU A 38 10.91 -15.39 16.63
C LEU A 38 12.14 -16.32 16.57
N ARG A 39 11.92 -17.64 16.51
CA ARG A 39 12.96 -18.69 16.46
C ARG A 39 13.05 -19.41 15.11
N SER A 40 12.64 -18.76 14.02
CA SER A 40 12.82 -19.31 12.66
C SER A 40 14.06 -18.71 11.98
N ASP A 41 14.91 -19.58 11.42
CA ASP A 41 16.08 -19.18 10.61
C ASP A 41 15.67 -18.41 9.34
N LEU A 42 14.38 -18.41 9.02
CA LEU A 42 13.75 -17.66 7.93
C LEU A 42 13.84 -16.14 8.10
N ARG A 43 14.20 -15.61 9.28
CA ARG A 43 14.34 -14.15 9.52
C ARG A 43 15.29 -13.47 8.52
N ALA A 44 16.46 -14.06 8.31
CA ALA A 44 17.48 -13.50 7.42
C ALA A 44 17.05 -13.55 5.94
N PRO A 45 16.68 -14.71 5.35
CA PRO A 45 16.29 -14.78 3.95
C PRO A 45 15.03 -13.99 3.63
N ILE A 46 14.02 -13.92 4.53
CA ILE A 46 12.82 -13.09 4.30
C ILE A 46 13.20 -11.61 4.19
N ASN A 47 14.03 -11.08 5.10
CA ASN A 47 14.45 -9.68 5.03
C ASN A 47 15.26 -9.38 3.77
N ILE A 48 16.18 -10.27 3.39
CA ILE A 48 16.97 -10.12 2.15
C ILE A 48 16.06 -10.14 0.91
N ALA A 49 15.09 -11.06 0.85
CA ALA A 49 14.13 -11.12 -0.25
C ALA A 49 13.26 -9.85 -0.34
N VAL A 50 12.79 -9.32 0.79
CA VAL A 50 12.04 -8.05 0.82
C VAL A 50 12.88 -6.87 0.33
N LEU A 51 14.17 -6.80 0.69
CA LEU A 51 15.09 -5.77 0.18
C LEU A 51 15.32 -5.92 -1.33
N GLN A 52 15.57 -7.13 -1.83
CA GLN A 52 15.73 -7.42 -3.26
C GLN A 52 14.48 -7.02 -4.07
N LEU A 53 13.29 -7.36 -3.59
CA LEU A 53 12.02 -7.00 -4.24
C LEU A 53 11.78 -5.48 -4.25
N ARG A 54 12.26 -4.76 -3.22
CA ARG A 54 12.16 -3.30 -3.10
C ARG A 54 13.12 -2.58 -4.04
N GLU A 55 14.39 -2.97 -4.03
CA GLU A 55 15.49 -2.20 -4.64
C GLU A 55 15.86 -2.70 -6.04
N VAL A 56 16.03 -4.01 -6.20
CA VAL A 56 16.50 -4.62 -7.46
C VAL A 56 15.34 -4.81 -8.42
N ALA A 57 14.26 -5.46 -7.97
CA ALA A 57 13.16 -5.84 -8.85
C ALA A 57 12.18 -4.67 -9.12
N ARG A 58 12.09 -3.69 -8.21
CA ARG A 58 11.04 -2.64 -8.17
C ARG A 58 9.59 -3.17 -8.22
N GLU A 59 9.40 -4.48 -8.07
CA GLU A 59 8.10 -5.15 -8.22
C GLU A 59 7.11 -4.71 -7.13
N LEU A 60 7.55 -4.32 -5.92
CA LEU A 60 6.66 -3.70 -4.93
C LEU A 60 5.94 -2.46 -5.48
N HIS A 61 6.65 -1.58 -6.19
CA HIS A 61 6.07 -0.34 -6.71
C HIS A 61 5.19 -0.58 -7.95
N LYS A 62 5.44 -1.66 -8.70
CA LYS A 62 4.57 -2.14 -9.78
C LYS A 62 3.30 -2.80 -9.23
N LEU A 63 3.41 -3.57 -8.15
CA LEU A 63 2.27 -4.15 -7.44
C LEU A 63 1.42 -3.08 -6.76
N GLU A 64 2.04 -2.10 -6.10
CA GLU A 64 1.37 -0.91 -5.57
C GLU A 64 0.52 -0.26 -6.66
N ARG A 65 1.10 0.06 -7.82
CA ARG A 65 0.35 0.67 -8.91
C ARG A 65 -0.78 -0.21 -9.44
N LYS A 66 -0.52 -1.50 -9.64
CA LYS A 66 -1.51 -2.48 -10.11
C LYS A 66 -2.72 -2.65 -9.18
N TRP A 67 -2.53 -2.55 -7.87
CA TRP A 67 -3.59 -2.79 -6.89
C TRP A 67 -4.25 -1.52 -6.37
N TRP A 68 -3.55 -0.39 -6.35
CA TRP A 68 -4.09 0.89 -5.87
C TRP A 68 -4.45 1.89 -6.97
N TYR A 69 -4.02 1.76 -8.24
CA TYR A 69 -4.41 2.69 -9.32
C TYR A 69 -5.01 1.97 -10.53
N ASP A 70 -4.35 0.95 -11.10
CA ASP A 70 -4.83 0.27 -12.32
C ASP A 70 -6.18 -0.46 -12.13
N LYS A 71 -6.52 -0.78 -10.87
CA LYS A 71 -7.78 -1.41 -10.45
C LYS A 71 -8.76 -0.45 -9.78
N GLY A 72 -8.51 0.85 -9.83
CA GLY A 72 -9.44 1.86 -9.35
C GLY A 72 -10.72 1.89 -10.20
N GLU A 73 -11.88 1.90 -9.56
CA GLU A 73 -13.17 2.07 -10.24
C GLU A 73 -13.46 3.55 -10.53
N CYS A 74 -12.83 4.45 -9.77
CA CYS A 74 -12.90 5.90 -9.94
C CYS A 74 -11.84 6.40 -10.93
N GLY A 75 -11.83 5.82 -12.14
CA GLY A 75 -11.17 6.45 -13.29
C GLY A 75 -11.92 7.74 -13.65
N GLN A 76 -11.18 8.83 -13.90
CA GLN A 76 -11.75 10.15 -14.16
C GLN A 76 -12.71 10.14 -15.36
N ASN A 77 -14.02 10.03 -15.10
CA ASN A 77 -15.04 10.52 -16.02
C ASN A 77 -15.10 12.05 -15.92
N ILE A 78 -14.04 12.70 -16.38
CA ILE A 78 -14.11 14.07 -16.87
C ILE A 78 -14.55 13.94 -18.33
N LYS A 79 -15.87 14.03 -18.54
CA LYS A 79 -16.50 14.37 -19.81
C LYS A 79 -17.18 15.72 -19.63
#